data_AF-X1JZW8-F1
#
_entry.id   AF-X1JZW8-F1
#
_cell.length_a   1.000
_cell.length_b   1.000
_cell.length_c   1.000
_cell.angle_alpha   90.00
_cell.angle_beta   90.00
_cell.angle_gamma   90.00
#
_symmetry.space_group_name_H-M   'P 1'
#
loop_
_entity.id
_entity.type
_entity.pdbx_description
1 polymer ?
#
loop_
_entity_poly.entity_id
_entity_poly.type
_entity_poly.pdbx_seq_one_letter_code
_entity_poly.pdbx_strand_id
1 'polypeptide(L)' 'ETLQITDFSYIVYQGRILITGKRDELTQDKKAREIFLGEKFKL' A
#
# COMPACT_ATOMS: atom_id res chain seq x y z
N GLU A 1 2.38 4.77 -10.11
CA GLU A 1 3.83 5.01 -10.38
C GLU A 1 4.75 4.66 -9.22
N THR A 2 4.59 5.16 -7.99
CA THR A 2 5.59 4.96 -6.91
C THR A 2 5.78 3.51 -6.42
N LEU A 3 4.71 2.70 -6.35
CA LEU A 3 4.82 1.28 -5.97
C LEU A 3 5.46 0.39 -7.05
N GLN A 4 5.64 0.87 -8.28
CA GLN A 4 6.19 0.04 -9.37
C GLN A 4 7.72 -0.14 -9.27
N ILE A 5 8.39 0.70 -8.48
CA ILE A 5 9.85 0.66 -8.28
C ILE A 5 10.26 0.17 -6.89
N THR A 6 9.30 -0.18 -6.03
CA THR A 6 9.59 -0.52 -4.62
C THR A 6 9.20 -1.96 -4.33
N ASP A 7 10.17 -2.77 -3.90
CA ASP A 7 9.94 -4.17 -3.54
C ASP A 7 9.09 -4.33 -2.27
N PHE A 8 9.24 -3.42 -1.31
CA PHE A 8 8.62 -3.51 0.02
C PHE A 8 8.20 -2.14 0.55
N SER A 9 7.02 -2.06 1.18
CA SER A 9 6.46 -0.79 1.68
C SER A 9 5.90 -0.89 3.10
N TYR A 10 5.97 0.23 3.82
CA TYR A 10 5.38 0.42 5.14
C TYR A 10 4.40 1.59 5.11
N ILE A 11 3.18 1.40 5.61
CA ILE A 11 2.20 2.45 5.85
C ILE A 11 2.19 2.73 7.35
N VAL A 12 2.57 3.95 7.73
CA VAL A 12 2.63 4.39 9.13
C VAL A 12 1.63 5.50 9.36
N TYR A 13 0.81 5.38 10.41
CA TYR A 13 -0.15 6.39 10.84
C TYR A 13 -0.12 6.52 12.36
N GLN A 14 -0.07 7.76 12.86
CA GLN A 14 0.01 8.04 14.30
C GLN A 14 1.11 7.26 15.03
N GLY A 15 2.28 7.11 14.40
CA GLY A 15 3.41 6.38 14.97
C GLY A 15 3.25 4.86 15.04
N ARG A 16 2.23 4.29 14.38
CA ARG A 16 2.01 2.84 14.29
C ARG A 16 2.08 2.37 12.85
N ILE A 17 2.69 1.20 12.63
CA ILE A 17 2.66 0.52 11.33
C ILE A 17 1.25 -0.06 11.17
N LEU A 18 0.53 0.43 10.17
CA LEU A 18 -0.80 -0.08 9.83
C LEU A 18 -0.71 -1.26 8.88
N ILE A 19 0.19 -1.18 7.90
CA ILE A 19 0.34 -2.16 6.82
C ILE A 19 1.82 -2.24 6.45
N THR A 20 2.28 -3.45 6.18
CA THR A 20 3.66 -3.74 5.77
C THR A 20 3.63 -4.93 4.82
N GLY A 21 4.42 -4.90 3.76
CA GLY A 21 4.47 -6.02 2.84
C GLY A 21 5.13 -5.71 1.51
N LYS A 22 5.29 -6.75 0.70
CA LYS A 22 5.75 -6.61 -0.68
C LYS A 22 4.65 -5.99 -1.52
N ARG A 23 5.05 -5.31 -2.60
CA ARG A 23 4.12 -4.71 -3.57
C ARG A 23 3.00 -5.65 -3.99
N ASP A 24 3.32 -6.90 -4.32
CA ASP A 24 2.36 -7.87 -4.83
C ASP A 24 1.34 -8.28 -3.75
N GLU A 25 1.76 -8.33 -2.48
CA GLU A 25 0.88 -8.62 -1.35
C GLU A 25 -0.06 -7.42 -1.08
N LEU A 26 0.50 -6.21 -1.06
CA LEU A 26 -0.27 -4.98 -0.79
C LEU A 26 -1.24 -4.61 -1.91
N THR A 27 -0.93 -4.97 -3.14
CA THR A 27 -1.84 -4.78 -4.28
C THR A 27 -2.93 -5.83 -4.35
N GLN A 28 -2.76 -7.00 -3.73
CA GLN A 28 -3.82 -8.01 -3.63
C GLN A 28 -4.69 -7.83 -2.39
N ASP A 29 -4.15 -7.25 -1.32
CA ASP A 29 -4.92 -6.95 -0.11
C ASP A 29 -5.90 -5.80 -0.37
N LYS A 30 -7.20 -6.12 -0.27
CA LYS A 30 -8.30 -5.18 -0.51
C LYS A 30 -8.24 -3.96 0.42
N LYS A 31 -7.88 -4.17 1.69
CA LYS A 31 -7.79 -3.12 2.71
C LYS A 31 -6.54 -2.26 2.50
N ALA A 32 -5.43 -2.87 2.08
CA ALA A 32 -4.23 -2.14 1.69
C ALA A 32 -4.46 -1.25 0.47
N ARG A 33 -5.20 -1.74 -0.53
CA ARG A 33 -5.61 -0.94 -1.69
C ARG A 33 -6.45 0.27 -1.29
N GLU A 34 -7.44 0.08 -0.43
CA GLU A 34 -8.30 1.19 0.04
C GLU A 34 -7.50 2.27 0.78
N ILE A 35 -6.61 1.86 1.68
CA ILE A 35 -5.80 2.78 2.48
C ILE A 35 -4.72 3.47 1.64
N PHE A 36 -4.05 2.75 0.74
CA PHE A 36 -2.90 3.26 0.01
C PHE A 36 -3.29 4.04 -1.25
N LEU A 37 -4.38 3.65 -1.92
CA LEU A 37 -4.70 4.14 -3.25
C LEU A 37 -5.84 5.16 -3.27
N GLY A 38 -6.65 5.22 -2.20
CA GLY A 38 -7.80 6.12 -2.09
C GLY A 38 -8.80 5.99 -3.25
N GLU A 39 -9.85 6.82 -3.26
CA GLU A 39 -10.87 6.81 -4.32
C GLU A 39 -10.36 7.13 -5.74
N LYS A 40 -9.09 7.51 -5.88
CA LYS A 40 -8.49 7.92 -7.16
C LYS A 40 -7.62 6.86 -7.82
N PHE A 41 -7.67 5.61 -7.36
CA PHE A 41 -6.88 4.56 -8.00
C PHE A 41 -7.41 4.21 -9.39
N LYS A 42 -6.63 4.52 -10.42
CA LYS A 42 -6.71 3.87 -11.72
C LYS A 42 -5.44 3.06 -11.93
N LEU A 43 -5.64 1.80 -12.34
CA LEU A 43 -4.59 0.85 -12.72
C LEU A 43 -3.75 1.40 -13.88
#